data_AF-A0A6L8EEE4-F1
#
_entry.id   AF-A0A6L8EEE4-F1
#
_cell.length_a   1.000
_cell.length_b   1.000
_cell.length_c   1.000
_cell.angle_alpha   90.00
_cell.angle_beta   90.00
_cell.angle_gamma   90.00
#
_symmetry.space_group_name_H-M   'P 1'
#
loop_
_entity.id
_entity.type
_entity.pdbx_description
1 polymer ?
#
loop_
_entity_poly.entity_id
_entity_poly.type
_entity_poly.pdbx_seq_one_letter_code
_entity_poly.pdbx_strand_id
1 'polypeptide(L)'
;MNRWLLALLAFLPLGAGANGWSYESQPLSLPAETENLVLADLDGDERREIIAVFEDELRIYPQGSAGFDFEHGFIRLEFQARAVGWDIASGFSSNGHASIVALLDGDRVQAWRLRDGALSEPETLLSNLGGFLSRGINRLHFVRDVNADGLMDLVTPAPGALNIHLRLDDGGFRAALPVESDMRVRTNLNARGLFWRSGHAVTIPALRLRDLNSDGHPDLISETDELLAVFLADPQAPGYFPSSASYSVDIAEIEERLGEFDVDNLDFSNLTGVLALTHEEILEDVDADGIEDLVLREGGKISLFAGSGNGMDLENPRQVLRSGGNVLGSFLHDENEDGLKDLWLWRVESISLGDVFLWLVLSSDIAVEALVYPNDGERFARRPSRRITVSLQIPSLVGLAGDFRDLTEAADATRSADIVSTATAQLDSELDNLDLLVLMDRQLQVFFDGIRPEPPETEFLGALDYSRGRDDYRIDLRAMIDDIAIGENRHLREVEGRSADLSIDLGASLDEGEVLTANLDGDDVADVLVLARDDAGQIKGMMFLSRFATANRL
;
A
#
# COMPACT_ATOMS: atom_id res chain seq x y z
N MET A 1 14.11 32.56 36.52
CA MET A 1 15.45 33.18 36.68
C MET A 1 16.48 32.17 36.17
N ASN A 2 16.92 32.40 34.93
CA ASN A 2 18.01 31.80 34.15
C ASN A 2 18.62 30.46 34.57
N ARG A 3 18.29 29.38 33.84
CA ARG A 3 19.20 28.27 33.49
C ARG A 3 18.83 27.66 32.11
N TRP A 4 18.75 28.49 31.09
CA TRP A 4 18.88 28.07 29.69
C TRP A 4 19.86 29.05 29.07
N LEU A 5 21.14 28.72 29.22
CA LEU A 5 22.23 29.48 28.63
C LEU A 5 22.79 28.60 27.53
N LEU A 6 22.70 29.11 26.30
CA LEU A 6 23.33 28.58 25.11
C LEU A 6 24.69 27.96 25.47
N ALA A 7 24.80 26.64 25.34
CA ALA A 7 26.08 26.03 25.04
C ALA A 7 26.25 26.15 23.53
N LEU A 8 26.85 27.26 23.13
CA LEU A 8 27.46 27.46 21.82
C LEU A 8 28.59 26.40 21.72
N LEU A 9 28.25 25.18 21.32
CA LEU A 9 29.24 24.20 20.90
C LEU A 9 29.71 24.65 19.53
N ALA A 10 30.97 25.05 19.47
CA ALA A 10 31.69 25.20 18.22
C ALA A 10 31.57 23.87 17.46
N PHE A 11 30.75 23.87 16.40
CA PHE A 11 30.69 22.79 15.44
C PHE A 11 32.08 22.65 14.81
N LEU A 12 32.80 21.60 15.19
CA LEU A 12 33.85 21.10 14.34
C LEU A 12 33.16 20.55 13.09
N PRO A 13 33.59 20.91 11.87
CA PRO A 13 33.17 20.16 10.70
C PRO A 13 33.63 18.72 10.94
N LEU A 14 32.71 17.77 10.91
CA LEU A 14 33.08 16.37 10.67
C LEU A 14 33.85 16.39 9.34
N GLY A 15 35.17 16.27 9.46
CA GLY A 15 36.07 16.29 8.34
C GLY A 15 35.79 15.08 7.45
N ALA A 16 35.81 15.35 6.14
CA ALA A 16 35.90 14.44 5.01
C ALA A 16 35.94 12.93 5.31
N GLY A 17 34.84 12.26 4.95
CA GLY A 17 34.74 10.95 4.30
C GLY A 17 35.79 9.89 4.67
N ALA A 18 35.39 8.96 5.54
CA ALA A 18 36.01 7.65 5.61
C ALA A 18 35.00 6.48 5.64
N ASN A 19 33.71 6.73 5.94
CA ASN A 19 32.70 5.67 6.15
C ASN A 19 31.34 5.96 5.46
N GLY A 20 31.30 6.45 4.21
CA GLY A 20 30.04 6.66 3.46
C GLY A 20 29.16 7.84 3.91
N TRP A 21 29.19 8.23 5.19
CA TRP A 21 28.35 9.29 5.75
C TRP A 21 28.83 10.71 5.42
N SER A 22 28.13 11.40 4.51
CA SER A 22 28.42 12.78 4.09
C SER A 22 27.20 13.69 4.23
N TYR A 23 26.80 13.95 5.48
CA TYR A 23 25.59 14.71 5.80
C TYR A 23 25.89 16.03 6.55
N GLU A 24 25.04 17.04 6.32
CA GLU A 24 24.92 18.25 7.13
C GLU A 24 23.76 18.11 8.10
N SER A 25 24.04 18.32 9.39
CA SER A 25 23.00 18.23 10.41
C SER A 25 22.42 19.60 10.76
N GLN A 26 21.11 19.64 10.99
CA GLN A 26 20.42 20.79 11.52
C GLN A 26 19.35 20.37 12.55
N PRO A 27 19.06 21.21 13.55
CA PRO A 27 17.93 20.98 14.44
C PRO A 27 16.60 21.04 13.69
N LEU A 28 15.67 20.15 14.04
CA LEU A 28 14.30 20.16 13.57
C LEU A 28 13.36 20.46 14.73
N SER A 29 12.39 21.35 14.51
CA SER A 29 11.36 21.66 15.51
C SER A 29 10.02 21.90 14.80
N LEU A 30 9.00 21.16 15.19
CA LEU A 30 7.64 21.31 14.69
C LEU A 30 6.67 21.49 15.87
N PRO A 31 5.58 22.24 15.68
CA PRO A 31 4.57 22.39 16.72
C PRO A 31 3.96 21.04 17.12
N ALA A 32 3.54 20.95 18.38
CA ALA A 32 2.94 19.75 18.98
C ALA A 32 1.72 19.23 18.23
N GLU A 33 0.98 20.16 17.62
CA GLU A 33 -0.27 19.96 16.90
C GLU A 33 -0.09 19.45 15.46
N THR A 34 1.16 19.22 15.03
CA THR A 34 1.45 18.66 13.70
C THR A 34 0.94 17.23 13.64
N GLU A 35 -0.04 16.96 12.76
CA GLU A 35 -0.66 15.65 12.62
C GLU A 35 0.07 14.76 11.61
N ASN A 36 0.63 15.36 10.56
CA ASN A 36 1.29 14.65 9.48
C ASN A 36 2.32 15.52 8.75
N LEU A 37 3.26 14.88 8.06
CA LEU A 37 4.22 15.52 7.15
C LEU A 37 4.04 14.98 5.73
N VAL A 38 4.16 15.88 4.76
CA VAL A 38 4.19 15.55 3.33
C VAL A 38 5.34 16.28 2.69
N LEU A 39 6.06 15.59 1.80
CA LEU A 39 7.19 16.15 1.06
C LEU A 39 6.79 16.34 -0.40
N ALA A 40 7.06 17.51 -0.96
CA ALA A 40 6.85 17.79 -2.38
C ALA A 40 7.69 18.97 -2.84
N ASP A 41 8.19 18.89 -4.07
CA ASP A 41 8.77 20.03 -4.79
C ASP A 41 7.63 20.91 -5.33
N LEU A 42 7.38 22.04 -4.67
CA LEU A 42 6.29 22.97 -5.01
C LEU A 42 6.76 24.13 -5.89
N ASP A 43 8.05 24.46 -5.89
CA ASP A 43 8.59 25.60 -6.62
C ASP A 43 9.53 25.25 -7.79
N GLY A 44 9.76 23.96 -8.01
CA GLY A 44 10.45 23.38 -9.17
C GLY A 44 11.97 23.44 -9.10
N ASP A 45 12.55 23.60 -7.91
CA ASP A 45 14.00 23.69 -7.72
C ASP A 45 14.69 22.33 -7.45
N GLU A 46 13.94 21.22 -7.61
CA GLU A 46 14.32 19.83 -7.32
C GLU A 46 14.52 19.54 -5.81
N ARG A 47 14.33 20.53 -4.94
CA ARG A 47 14.29 20.38 -3.49
C ARG A 47 12.84 20.26 -3.05
N ARG A 48 12.61 19.54 -1.96
CA ARG A 48 11.25 19.26 -1.47
C ARG A 48 10.94 20.12 -0.27
N GLU A 49 9.83 20.84 -0.35
CA GLU A 49 9.19 21.48 0.79
C GLU A 49 8.71 20.43 1.79
N ILE A 50 8.78 20.76 3.08
CA ILE A 50 8.07 20.03 4.13
C ILE A 50 6.72 20.70 4.34
N ILE A 51 5.64 19.94 4.16
CA ILE A 51 4.26 20.38 4.38
C ILE A 51 3.76 19.70 5.65
N ALA A 52 3.67 20.47 6.73
CA ALA A 52 3.09 20.05 7.98
C ALA A 52 1.57 20.28 7.97
N VAL A 53 0.83 19.23 8.28
CA VAL A 53 -0.64 19.22 8.32
C VAL A 53 -1.10 19.47 9.75
N PHE A 54 -1.99 20.44 9.92
CA PHE A 54 -2.69 20.75 11.16
C PHE A 54 -4.19 20.51 10.97
N GLU A 55 -4.96 20.59 12.06
CA GLU A 55 -6.42 20.42 12.05
C GLU A 55 -7.11 21.38 11.06
N ASP A 56 -6.62 22.63 10.96
CA ASP A 56 -7.26 23.74 10.25
C ASP A 56 -6.35 24.52 9.26
N GLU A 57 -5.05 24.22 9.20
CA GLU A 57 -4.12 24.80 8.23
C GLU A 57 -3.08 23.80 7.69
N LEU A 58 -2.44 24.17 6.57
CA LEU A 58 -1.14 23.61 6.18
C LEU A 58 -0.04 24.62 6.47
N ARG A 59 1.10 24.15 6.97
CA ARG A 59 2.34 24.94 7.01
C ARG A 59 3.36 24.35 6.06
N ILE A 60 3.83 25.18 5.15
CA ILE A 60 4.82 24.82 4.13
C ILE A 60 6.15 25.41 4.59
N TYR A 61 7.17 24.58 4.73
CA TYR A 61 8.53 24.95 5.06
C TYR A 61 9.39 24.76 3.80
N PRO A 62 9.70 25.85 3.06
CA PRO A 62 10.58 25.79 1.89
C PRO A 62 12.00 25.42 2.25
N GLN A 63 12.66 24.66 1.38
CA GLN A 63 14.05 24.30 1.56
C GLN A 63 14.96 25.38 0.98
N GLY A 64 15.75 26.04 1.83
CA GLY A 64 16.77 26.98 1.41
C GLY A 64 18.12 26.33 1.13
N SER A 65 19.08 27.13 0.67
CA SER A 65 20.49 26.70 0.52
C SER A 65 21.17 26.34 1.86
N ALA A 66 20.60 26.75 2.99
CA ALA A 66 21.09 26.50 4.34
C ALA A 66 20.22 25.48 5.11
N GLY A 67 19.33 24.75 4.42
CA GLY A 67 18.35 23.86 5.03
C GLY A 67 17.01 24.54 5.29
N PHE A 68 16.36 24.22 6.41
CA PHE A 68 14.99 24.63 6.71
C PHE A 68 14.97 25.64 7.88
N ASP A 69 14.15 26.69 7.79
CA ASP A 69 13.88 27.62 8.90
C ASP A 69 12.51 27.29 9.53
N PHE A 70 12.54 26.46 10.58
CA PHE A 70 11.35 26.02 11.29
C PHE A 70 10.73 27.08 12.21
N GLU A 71 11.46 28.14 12.56
CA GLU A 71 10.97 29.15 13.50
C GLU A 71 10.17 30.25 12.78
N HIS A 72 10.68 30.74 11.64
CA HIS A 72 10.10 31.91 10.96
C HIS A 72 9.89 31.70 9.45
N GLY A 73 10.49 30.68 8.86
CA GLY A 73 10.55 30.49 7.41
C GLY A 73 9.42 29.64 6.83
N PHE A 74 8.20 29.72 7.38
CA PHE A 74 7.07 28.92 6.89
C PHE A 74 5.92 29.76 6.35
N ILE A 75 5.21 29.20 5.39
CA ILE A 75 4.02 29.78 4.75
C ILE A 75 2.80 29.06 5.31
N ARG A 76 1.79 29.83 5.73
CA ARG A 76 0.51 29.28 6.19
C ARG A 76 -0.51 29.29 5.07
N LEU A 77 -1.20 28.17 4.92
CA LEU A 77 -2.34 28.03 4.04
C LEU A 77 -3.57 27.65 4.86
N GLU A 78 -4.43 28.64 5.09
CA GLU A 78 -5.73 28.46 5.71
C GLU A 78 -6.80 28.28 4.64
N PHE A 79 -7.62 27.24 4.77
CA PHE A 79 -8.72 27.00 3.83
C PHE A 79 -10.00 27.71 4.30
N GLN A 80 -10.70 28.35 3.36
CA GLN A 80 -12.00 28.98 3.62
C GLN A 80 -13.14 27.94 3.58
N ALA A 81 -13.02 26.87 4.36
CA ALA A 81 -13.91 25.71 4.38
C ALA A 81 -13.85 24.95 5.71
N ARG A 82 -14.84 24.09 5.99
CA ARG A 82 -14.88 23.28 7.24
C ARG A 82 -14.45 21.84 7.03
N ALA A 83 -14.59 21.36 5.81
CA ALA A 83 -14.17 20.03 5.38
C ALA A 83 -13.25 20.21 4.17
N VAL A 84 -12.01 19.76 4.29
CA VAL A 84 -10.99 19.97 3.27
C VAL A 84 -10.38 18.64 2.92
N GLY A 85 -10.52 18.29 1.65
CA GLY A 85 -9.83 17.18 1.04
C GLY A 85 -8.71 17.69 0.15
N TRP A 86 -7.45 17.49 0.51
CA TRP A 86 -6.33 18.08 -0.23
C TRP A 86 -5.41 17.04 -0.87
N ASP A 87 -4.64 17.48 -1.85
CA ASP A 87 -3.66 16.68 -2.56
C ASP A 87 -2.56 17.56 -3.18
N ILE A 88 -1.56 16.92 -3.78
CA ILE A 88 -0.45 17.58 -4.49
C ILE A 88 -0.37 16.97 -5.89
N ALA A 89 -0.34 17.83 -6.91
CA ALA A 89 -0.23 17.38 -8.29
C ALA A 89 0.55 18.36 -9.17
N SER A 90 1.44 17.82 -9.99
CA SER A 90 1.99 18.50 -11.16
C SER A 90 0.95 18.48 -12.29
N GLY A 91 0.94 19.48 -13.17
CA GLY A 91 0.00 19.55 -14.31
C GLY A 91 -1.10 20.60 -14.20
N PHE A 92 -1.35 21.15 -13.00
CA PHE A 92 -2.13 22.39 -12.87
C PHE A 92 -1.27 23.65 -12.99
N SER A 93 0.04 23.51 -13.27
CA SER A 93 0.94 24.64 -13.50
C SER A 93 1.57 24.57 -14.89
N SER A 94 1.69 25.72 -15.55
CA SER A 94 2.23 25.84 -16.92
C SER A 94 3.73 25.50 -17.04
N ASN A 95 4.42 25.37 -15.91
CA ASN A 95 5.84 25.04 -15.81
C ASN A 95 6.08 23.62 -15.25
N GLY A 96 5.02 22.82 -15.02
CA GLY A 96 5.14 21.46 -14.48
C GLY A 96 5.34 21.37 -12.97
N HIS A 97 5.43 22.50 -12.25
CA HIS A 97 5.62 22.50 -10.80
C HIS A 97 4.38 21.95 -10.09
N ALA A 98 4.59 21.32 -8.94
CA ALA A 98 3.48 20.80 -8.16
C ALA A 98 2.61 21.94 -7.60
N SER A 99 1.31 21.72 -7.58
CA SER A 99 0.33 22.61 -6.97
C SER A 99 -0.31 21.91 -5.79
N ILE A 100 -0.63 22.67 -4.74
CA ILE A 100 -1.53 22.19 -3.69
C ILE A 100 -2.94 22.32 -4.23
N VAL A 101 -3.69 21.23 -4.26
CA VAL A 101 -5.07 21.19 -4.77
C VAL A 101 -5.99 20.76 -3.64
N ALA A 102 -7.12 21.44 -3.45
CA ALA A 102 -8.07 21.10 -2.39
C ALA A 102 -9.53 21.13 -2.86
N LEU A 103 -10.25 20.06 -2.55
CA LEU A 103 -11.69 19.96 -2.55
C LEU A 103 -12.24 20.53 -1.23
N LEU A 104 -13.00 21.60 -1.34
CA LEU A 104 -13.54 22.37 -0.22
C LEU A 104 -15.03 22.08 -0.04
N ASP A 105 -15.39 21.64 1.16
CA ASP A 105 -16.74 21.28 1.59
C ASP A 105 -17.46 20.25 0.69
N GLY A 106 -16.72 19.55 -0.17
CA GLY A 106 -17.27 18.66 -1.19
C GLY A 106 -17.86 19.36 -2.42
N ASP A 107 -17.73 20.69 -2.53
CA ASP A 107 -18.43 21.53 -3.53
C ASP A 107 -17.51 22.17 -4.58
N ARG A 108 -16.28 22.57 -4.20
CA ARG A 108 -15.37 23.25 -5.13
C ARG A 108 -13.94 22.76 -5.01
N VAL A 109 -13.24 22.68 -6.13
CA VAL A 109 -11.81 22.36 -6.20
C VAL A 109 -11.03 23.63 -6.51
N GLN A 110 -10.03 23.91 -5.69
CA GLN A 110 -9.14 25.05 -5.84
C GLN A 110 -7.67 24.61 -5.84
N ALA A 111 -6.81 25.40 -6.46
CA ALA A 111 -5.37 25.18 -6.52
C ALA A 111 -4.56 26.41 -6.07
N TRP A 112 -3.46 26.15 -5.36
CA TRP A 112 -2.46 27.12 -4.93
C TRP A 112 -1.10 26.72 -5.47
N ARG A 113 -0.32 27.72 -5.90
CA ARG A 113 1.01 27.51 -6.46
C ARG A 113 2.04 28.27 -5.64
N LEU A 114 3.17 27.64 -5.32
CA LEU A 114 4.29 28.32 -4.68
C LEU A 114 5.13 29.02 -5.77
N ARG A 115 5.33 30.33 -5.63
CA ARG A 115 6.20 31.12 -6.51
C ARG A 115 6.91 32.19 -5.72
N ASP A 116 8.22 32.33 -5.92
CA ASP A 116 9.04 33.36 -5.29
C ASP A 116 8.88 33.37 -3.74
N GLY A 117 8.75 32.19 -3.12
CA GLY A 117 8.57 32.03 -1.68
C GLY A 117 7.19 32.43 -1.13
N ALA A 118 6.17 32.57 -1.98
CA ALA A 118 4.80 32.87 -1.57
C ALA A 118 3.76 32.03 -2.35
N LEU A 119 2.65 31.70 -1.70
CA LEU A 119 1.53 31.07 -2.38
C LEU A 119 0.76 32.08 -3.23
N SER A 120 0.32 31.63 -4.41
CA SER A 120 -0.62 32.38 -5.24
C SER A 120 -1.99 32.52 -4.58
N GLU A 121 -2.79 33.47 -5.05
CA GLU A 121 -4.23 33.46 -4.80
C GLU A 121 -4.85 32.13 -5.30
N PRO A 122 -5.91 31.62 -4.66
CA PRO A 122 -6.57 30.38 -5.04
C PRO A 122 -7.18 30.49 -6.44
N GLU A 123 -6.84 29.54 -7.30
CA GLU A 123 -7.50 29.35 -8.60
C GLU A 123 -8.60 28.31 -8.46
N THR A 124 -9.83 28.66 -8.82
CA THR A 124 -10.93 27.68 -8.86
C THR A 124 -10.84 26.85 -10.14
N LEU A 125 -10.64 25.55 -9.97
CA LEU A 125 -10.57 24.58 -11.06
C LEU A 125 -11.96 24.05 -11.44
N LEU A 126 -12.79 23.75 -10.43
CA LEU A 126 -14.13 23.18 -10.62
C LEU A 126 -15.06 23.57 -9.46
N SER A 127 -16.35 23.74 -9.71
CA SER A 127 -17.35 24.19 -8.72
C SER A 127 -18.70 23.52 -8.93
N ASN A 128 -19.60 23.68 -7.95
CA ASN A 128 -20.96 23.10 -7.93
C ASN A 128 -20.93 21.56 -7.89
N LEU A 129 -19.99 21.02 -7.13
CA LEU A 129 -19.89 19.59 -6.88
C LEU A 129 -20.90 19.19 -5.78
N GLY A 130 -21.50 18.02 -5.93
CA GLY A 130 -22.44 17.46 -4.95
C GLY A 130 -21.77 16.46 -4.01
N GLY A 131 -20.49 16.63 -3.73
CA GLY A 131 -19.67 15.66 -3.00
C GLY A 131 -19.86 15.71 -1.49
N PHE A 132 -19.23 14.77 -0.79
CA PHE A 132 -19.23 14.70 0.67
C PHE A 132 -17.81 14.56 1.20
N LEU A 133 -17.48 15.33 2.25
CA LEU A 133 -16.22 15.25 2.96
C LEU A 133 -16.42 15.22 4.48
N SER A 134 -15.50 14.56 5.18
CA SER A 134 -15.39 14.68 6.62
C SER A 134 -14.79 16.04 7.00
N ARG A 135 -15.13 16.53 8.21
CA ARG A 135 -14.57 17.80 8.73
C ARG A 135 -13.06 17.68 8.96
N GLY A 136 -12.39 18.83 8.96
CA GLY A 136 -10.93 18.93 9.11
C GLY A 136 -10.21 18.83 7.78
N ILE A 137 -8.88 18.82 7.84
CA ILE A 137 -8.00 18.73 6.68
C ILE A 137 -7.49 17.29 6.52
N ASN A 138 -7.86 16.66 5.41
CA ASN A 138 -7.50 15.28 5.12
C ASN A 138 -6.90 15.17 3.72
N ARG A 139 -5.79 14.44 3.59
CA ARG A 139 -5.24 14.14 2.27
C ARG A 139 -6.09 13.07 1.57
N LEU A 140 -6.59 13.36 0.37
CA LEU A 140 -7.56 12.51 -0.34
C LEU A 140 -6.99 11.71 -1.51
N HIS A 141 -5.87 12.13 -2.10
CA HIS A 141 -5.34 11.53 -3.33
C HIS A 141 -6.35 11.56 -4.50
N PHE A 142 -7.04 12.69 -4.66
CA PHE A 142 -8.18 12.85 -5.57
C PHE A 142 -7.78 13.39 -6.94
N VAL A 143 -6.49 13.66 -7.16
CA VAL A 143 -5.96 14.12 -8.45
C VAL A 143 -5.11 13.02 -9.07
N ARG A 144 -5.40 12.66 -10.32
CA ARG A 144 -4.65 11.64 -11.08
C ARG A 144 -5.00 11.71 -12.56
N ASP A 145 -4.09 11.31 -13.43
CA ASP A 145 -4.34 11.11 -14.86
C ASP A 145 -5.00 9.73 -15.06
N VAL A 146 -6.30 9.72 -15.37
CA VAL A 146 -7.12 8.49 -15.44
C VAL A 146 -7.12 7.90 -16.86
N ASN A 147 -7.05 8.76 -17.87
CA ASN A 147 -7.09 8.37 -19.29
C ASN A 147 -5.71 8.36 -19.97
N ALA A 148 -4.63 8.55 -19.20
CA ALA A 148 -3.24 8.59 -19.66
C ALA A 148 -2.99 9.61 -20.78
N ASP A 149 -3.70 10.75 -20.76
CA ASP A 149 -3.53 11.83 -21.74
C ASP A 149 -2.46 12.87 -21.32
N GLY A 150 -1.88 12.68 -20.13
CA GLY A 150 -0.88 13.58 -19.53
C GLY A 150 -1.49 14.77 -18.79
N LEU A 151 -2.82 14.89 -18.74
CA LEU A 151 -3.54 15.89 -17.96
C LEU A 151 -4.05 15.26 -16.66
N MET A 152 -3.91 16.01 -15.57
CA MET A 152 -4.45 15.56 -14.29
C MET A 152 -5.96 15.75 -14.21
N ASP A 153 -6.68 14.65 -13.97
CA ASP A 153 -8.12 14.58 -13.75
C ASP A 153 -8.48 14.68 -12.26
N LEU A 154 -9.78 14.77 -11.98
CA LEU A 154 -10.31 14.82 -10.61
C LEU A 154 -11.22 13.62 -10.34
N VAL A 155 -10.93 12.89 -9.26
CA VAL A 155 -11.74 11.78 -8.75
C VAL A 155 -12.35 12.19 -7.42
N THR A 156 -13.58 12.70 -7.43
CA THR A 156 -14.20 13.30 -6.24
C THR A 156 -15.18 12.34 -5.56
N PRO A 157 -15.25 12.30 -4.22
CA PRO A 157 -16.18 11.44 -3.50
C PRO A 157 -17.63 11.91 -3.64
N ALA A 158 -18.55 10.97 -3.86
CA ALA A 158 -19.99 11.17 -3.90
C ALA A 158 -20.71 10.08 -3.07
N PRO A 159 -21.96 10.26 -2.65
CA PRO A 159 -22.68 9.23 -1.89
C PRO A 159 -22.76 7.90 -2.66
N GLY A 160 -22.03 6.88 -2.17
CA GLY A 160 -21.97 5.53 -2.77
C GLY A 160 -21.16 5.42 -4.07
N ALA A 161 -20.45 6.46 -4.48
CA ALA A 161 -19.73 6.49 -5.76
C ALA A 161 -18.52 7.42 -5.74
N LEU A 162 -17.65 7.27 -6.73
CA LEU A 162 -16.66 8.24 -7.13
C LEU A 162 -17.12 8.94 -8.41
N ASN A 163 -16.98 10.26 -8.45
CA ASN A 163 -17.21 11.06 -9.64
C ASN A 163 -15.86 11.35 -10.32
N ILE A 164 -15.66 10.83 -11.52
CA ILE A 164 -14.48 11.08 -12.35
C ILE A 164 -14.78 12.26 -13.27
N HIS A 165 -13.95 13.30 -13.21
CA HIS A 165 -14.01 14.48 -14.07
C HIS A 165 -12.73 14.55 -14.88
N LEU A 166 -12.83 14.20 -16.16
CA LEU A 166 -11.70 14.24 -17.07
C LEU A 166 -11.39 15.66 -17.50
N ARG A 167 -10.11 16.03 -17.49
CA ARG A 167 -9.66 17.35 -17.87
C ARG A 167 -9.66 17.50 -19.39
N LEU A 168 -9.78 18.75 -19.84
CA LEU A 168 -9.72 19.15 -21.25
C LEU A 168 -8.50 20.04 -21.49
N ASP A 169 -8.01 20.07 -22.73
CA ASP A 169 -6.87 20.90 -23.15
C ASP A 169 -7.06 22.40 -22.87
N ASP A 170 -8.32 22.87 -22.82
CA ASP A 170 -8.66 24.27 -22.52
C ASP A 170 -8.64 24.59 -21.02
N GLY A 171 -8.32 23.61 -20.17
CA GLY A 171 -8.28 23.70 -18.72
C GLY A 171 -9.61 23.42 -18.03
N GLY A 172 -10.70 23.19 -18.79
CA GLY A 172 -11.99 22.77 -18.26
C GLY A 172 -12.05 21.28 -17.90
N PHE A 173 -13.21 20.85 -17.41
CA PHE A 173 -13.50 19.45 -17.08
C PHE A 173 -14.76 18.96 -17.79
N ARG A 174 -14.78 17.69 -18.16
CA ARG A 174 -15.97 16.99 -18.66
C ARG A 174 -17.02 16.83 -17.55
N ALA A 175 -18.24 16.48 -17.97
CA ALA A 175 -19.28 16.09 -17.01
C ALA A 175 -18.84 14.84 -16.23
N ALA A 176 -19.22 14.80 -14.94
CA ALA A 176 -18.85 13.72 -14.05
C ALA A 176 -19.35 12.35 -14.54
N LEU A 177 -18.48 11.35 -14.51
CA LEU A 177 -18.84 9.94 -14.58
C LEU A 177 -18.94 9.38 -13.15
N PRO A 178 -20.14 9.00 -12.69
CA PRO A 178 -20.29 8.29 -11.42
C PRO A 178 -19.88 6.81 -11.58
N VAL A 179 -19.06 6.33 -10.67
CA VAL A 179 -18.58 4.93 -10.62
C VAL A 179 -18.81 4.42 -9.21
N GLU A 180 -19.54 3.32 -9.06
CA GLU A 180 -19.80 2.71 -7.75
C GLU A 180 -18.48 2.33 -7.08
N SER A 181 -18.36 2.65 -5.79
CA SER A 181 -17.11 2.45 -5.05
C SER A 181 -17.34 2.43 -3.55
N ASP A 182 -16.67 1.51 -2.87
CA ASP A 182 -16.65 1.43 -1.41
C ASP A 182 -15.74 2.48 -0.81
N MET A 183 -16.28 3.67 -0.62
CA MET A 183 -15.60 4.72 0.13
C MET A 183 -15.42 4.29 1.58
N ARG A 184 -14.16 4.08 1.99
CA ARG A 184 -13.85 3.72 3.37
C ARG A 184 -13.72 4.97 4.23
N VAL A 185 -14.58 5.10 5.24
CA VAL A 185 -14.42 6.08 6.32
C VAL A 185 -13.63 5.41 7.44
N ARG A 186 -12.34 5.73 7.55
CA ARG A 186 -11.53 5.24 8.67
C ARG A 186 -11.73 6.13 9.89
N THR A 187 -12.03 5.49 11.00
CA THR A 187 -12.04 6.13 12.33
C THR A 187 -10.85 5.59 13.09
N ASN A 188 -9.81 6.41 13.27
CA ASN A 188 -8.65 6.00 14.04
C ASN A 188 -8.84 6.43 15.51
N LEU A 189 -8.94 5.45 16.41
CA LEU A 189 -9.19 5.66 17.84
C LEU A 189 -7.99 5.29 18.74
N ASN A 190 -6.94 4.64 18.19
CA ASN A 190 -5.77 4.20 18.94
C ASN A 190 -4.49 4.83 18.37
N ALA A 191 -3.75 5.54 19.23
CA ALA A 191 -2.58 6.33 18.88
C ALA A 191 -1.32 5.78 19.55
N ARG A 192 -0.36 5.27 18.76
CA ARG A 192 1.04 5.07 19.18
C ARG A 192 1.92 5.46 17.97
N GLY A 193 2.71 6.53 18.09
CA GLY A 193 3.55 7.12 17.04
C GLY A 193 3.62 8.66 17.14
N LEU A 194 4.60 9.32 16.50
CA LEU A 194 4.72 10.80 16.56
C LEU A 194 3.80 11.52 15.57
N PHE A 195 3.51 10.89 14.42
CA PHE A 195 2.57 11.37 13.40
C PHE A 195 1.31 10.53 13.39
N TRP A 196 0.23 11.01 14.00
CA TRP A 196 -1.00 10.25 14.05
C TRP A 196 -2.23 11.14 13.93
N ARG A 197 -3.25 10.55 13.29
CA ARG A 197 -4.54 11.15 13.00
C ARG A 197 -5.54 10.72 14.07
N SER A 198 -6.02 11.65 14.89
CA SER A 198 -7.34 11.49 15.53
C SER A 198 -8.41 12.06 14.61
N GLY A 199 -9.28 11.23 14.04
CA GLY A 199 -10.36 11.76 13.21
C GLY A 199 -11.02 10.73 12.31
N HIS A 200 -12.06 11.19 11.61
CA HIS A 200 -12.70 10.48 10.51
C HIS A 200 -12.12 11.01 9.20
N ALA A 201 -11.44 10.15 8.43
CA ALA A 201 -10.95 10.49 7.10
C ALA A 201 -11.69 9.67 6.04
N VAL A 202 -12.17 10.35 5.00
CA VAL A 202 -12.60 9.70 3.75
C VAL A 202 -11.34 9.41 2.95
N THR A 203 -11.15 8.18 2.50
CA THR A 203 -10.07 7.83 1.56
C THR A 203 -10.68 7.39 0.24
N ILE A 204 -10.19 7.95 -0.86
CA ILE A 204 -10.55 7.48 -2.20
C ILE A 204 -9.70 6.24 -2.49
N PRO A 205 -10.31 5.08 -2.82
CA PRO A 205 -9.54 3.90 -3.19
C PRO A 205 -8.70 4.17 -4.46
N ALA A 206 -7.62 3.42 -4.62
CA ALA A 206 -6.90 3.42 -5.89
C ALA A 206 -7.85 2.92 -6.98
N LEU A 207 -7.95 3.66 -8.09
CA LEU A 207 -8.67 3.20 -9.28
C LEU A 207 -7.74 2.22 -9.99
N ARG A 208 -8.27 1.06 -10.38
CA ARG A 208 -7.51 0.11 -11.19
C ARG A 208 -7.70 0.48 -12.65
N LEU A 209 -6.58 0.79 -13.31
CA LEU A 209 -6.53 1.20 -14.70
C LEU A 209 -5.63 0.23 -15.47
N ARG A 210 -6.16 -0.38 -16.53
CA ARG A 210 -5.45 -1.38 -17.34
C ARG A 210 -6.08 -1.45 -18.72
N ASP A 211 -5.29 -1.64 -19.77
CA ASP A 211 -5.79 -1.92 -21.12
C ASP A 211 -6.23 -3.39 -21.17
N LEU A 212 -7.54 -3.65 -21.17
CA LEU A 212 -8.14 -4.98 -21.13
C LEU A 212 -8.51 -5.47 -22.53
N ASN A 213 -8.71 -4.57 -23.47
CA ASN A 213 -9.19 -4.86 -24.83
C ASN A 213 -8.11 -4.68 -25.92
N SER A 214 -6.87 -4.40 -25.51
CA SER A 214 -5.69 -4.19 -26.38
C SER A 214 -5.82 -3.01 -27.34
N ASP A 215 -6.59 -1.98 -26.98
CA ASP A 215 -6.78 -0.80 -27.83
C ASP A 215 -5.76 0.32 -27.57
N GLY A 216 -4.86 0.12 -26.60
CA GLY A 216 -3.81 1.06 -26.21
C GLY A 216 -4.25 2.13 -25.22
N HIS A 217 -5.48 2.07 -24.71
CA HIS A 217 -6.03 3.01 -23.75
C HIS A 217 -6.35 2.33 -22.41
N PRO A 218 -6.09 2.99 -21.27
CA PRO A 218 -6.43 2.42 -19.97
C PRO A 218 -7.95 2.34 -19.80
N ASP A 219 -8.46 1.14 -19.57
CA ASP A 219 -9.82 0.87 -19.13
C ASP A 219 -9.93 1.02 -17.61
N LEU A 220 -11.14 1.29 -17.13
CA LEU A 220 -11.42 1.44 -15.71
C LEU A 220 -12.04 0.18 -15.12
N ILE A 221 -11.45 -0.31 -14.05
CA ILE A 221 -11.96 -1.42 -13.23
C ILE A 221 -12.37 -0.84 -11.87
N SER A 222 -13.65 -0.98 -11.54
CA SER A 222 -14.18 -0.74 -10.21
C SER A 222 -14.52 -2.05 -9.54
N GLU A 223 -14.03 -2.24 -8.32
CA GLU A 223 -14.27 -3.45 -7.52
C GLU A 223 -14.74 -2.99 -6.14
N THR A 224 -15.94 -3.43 -5.78
CA THR A 224 -16.55 -3.29 -4.45
C THR A 224 -16.78 -4.67 -3.87
N ASP A 225 -17.17 -4.73 -2.60
CA ASP A 225 -17.57 -5.99 -1.96
C ASP A 225 -18.85 -6.59 -2.61
N GLU A 226 -19.58 -5.81 -3.42
CA GLU A 226 -20.84 -6.22 -4.06
C GLU A 226 -20.74 -6.34 -5.60
N LEU A 227 -19.76 -5.71 -6.25
CA LEU A 227 -19.73 -5.57 -7.71
C LEU A 227 -18.29 -5.44 -8.25
N LEU A 228 -17.98 -6.24 -9.28
CA LEU A 228 -16.89 -5.94 -10.21
C LEU A 228 -17.48 -5.32 -11.48
N ALA A 229 -17.10 -4.10 -11.80
CA ALA A 229 -17.57 -3.37 -12.99
C ALA A 229 -16.39 -2.88 -13.84
N VAL A 230 -16.45 -3.15 -15.14
CA VAL A 230 -15.44 -2.72 -16.11
C VAL A 230 -16.03 -1.74 -17.09
N PHE A 231 -15.31 -0.64 -17.32
CA PHE A 231 -15.67 0.41 -18.27
C PHE A 231 -14.55 0.51 -19.32
N LEU A 232 -14.82 -0.04 -20.51
CA LEU A 232 -13.86 0.04 -21.62
C LEU A 232 -13.76 1.48 -22.11
N ALA A 233 -12.53 1.96 -22.31
CA ALA A 233 -12.27 3.26 -22.86
C ALA A 233 -12.75 3.36 -24.31
N ASP A 234 -13.28 4.53 -24.67
CA ASP A 234 -13.55 4.94 -26.04
C ASP A 234 -12.97 6.35 -26.22
N PRO A 235 -11.75 6.49 -26.77
CA PRO A 235 -11.12 7.79 -26.96
C PRO A 235 -11.89 8.69 -27.93
N GLN A 236 -12.79 8.12 -28.75
CA GLN A 236 -13.64 8.88 -29.66
C GLN A 236 -14.96 9.32 -29.00
N ALA A 237 -15.34 8.72 -27.88
CA ALA A 237 -16.54 9.08 -27.15
C ALA A 237 -16.39 10.41 -26.38
N PRO A 238 -17.44 11.24 -26.31
CA PRO A 238 -17.44 12.46 -25.49
C PRO A 238 -17.19 12.20 -24.00
N GLY A 239 -17.43 11.00 -23.49
CA GLY A 239 -17.23 10.63 -22.08
C GLY A 239 -15.88 9.96 -21.78
N TYR A 240 -15.13 9.55 -22.81
CA TYR A 240 -14.03 8.58 -22.73
C TYR A 240 -14.49 7.22 -22.19
N PHE A 241 -14.98 7.14 -20.96
CA PHE A 241 -15.67 5.95 -20.47
C PHE A 241 -17.17 6.01 -20.76
N PRO A 242 -17.83 4.85 -20.98
CA PRO A 242 -19.28 4.76 -21.07
C PRO A 242 -19.93 5.09 -19.71
N SER A 243 -21.17 5.59 -19.74
CA SER A 243 -21.94 5.92 -18.52
C SER A 243 -22.43 4.68 -17.74
N SER A 244 -22.27 3.49 -18.31
CA SER A 244 -22.61 2.21 -17.71
C SER A 244 -21.46 1.25 -17.99
N ALA A 245 -21.23 0.29 -17.10
CA ALA A 245 -20.20 -0.72 -17.29
C ALA A 245 -20.38 -1.45 -18.64
N SER A 246 -19.27 -1.73 -19.31
CA SER A 246 -19.22 -2.56 -20.51
C SER A 246 -19.59 -4.01 -20.17
N TYR A 247 -19.14 -4.48 -19.01
CA TYR A 247 -19.57 -5.73 -18.37
C TYR A 247 -19.37 -5.64 -16.86
N SER A 248 -20.08 -6.48 -16.11
CA SER A 248 -19.99 -6.51 -14.65
C SER A 248 -20.33 -7.88 -14.08
N VAL A 249 -19.70 -8.22 -12.95
CA VAL A 249 -20.00 -9.41 -12.16
C VAL A 249 -20.66 -8.95 -10.86
N ASP A 250 -21.89 -9.42 -10.63
CA ASP A 250 -22.64 -9.19 -9.39
C ASP A 250 -22.12 -10.16 -8.32
N ILE A 251 -21.25 -9.64 -7.44
CA ILE A 251 -20.60 -10.42 -6.40
C ILE A 251 -21.62 -10.77 -5.31
N ALA A 252 -22.50 -9.83 -4.96
CA ALA A 252 -23.56 -10.06 -3.97
C ALA A 252 -24.50 -11.22 -4.39
N GLU A 253 -24.86 -11.31 -5.68
CA GLU A 253 -25.65 -12.42 -6.21
C GLU A 253 -24.89 -13.76 -6.16
N ILE A 254 -23.57 -13.73 -6.40
CA ILE A 254 -22.72 -14.93 -6.27
C ILE A 254 -22.67 -15.39 -4.83
N GLU A 255 -22.45 -14.49 -3.88
CA GLU A 255 -22.41 -14.79 -2.45
C GLU A 255 -23.75 -15.33 -1.94
N GLU A 256 -24.89 -14.74 -2.34
CA GLU A 256 -26.22 -15.24 -2.00
C GLU A 256 -26.42 -16.68 -2.54
N ARG A 257 -25.95 -16.95 -3.76
CA ARG A 257 -26.02 -18.28 -4.38
C ARG A 257 -25.11 -19.31 -3.71
N LEU A 258 -23.92 -18.91 -3.27
CA LEU A 258 -23.00 -19.78 -2.53
C LEU A 258 -23.52 -20.05 -1.11
N GLY A 259 -24.19 -19.07 -0.51
CA GLY A 259 -24.73 -19.12 0.84
C GLY A 259 -23.69 -18.78 1.90
N GLU A 260 -24.19 -18.54 3.12
CA GLU A 260 -23.36 -18.18 4.26
C GLU A 260 -23.15 -19.36 5.22
N PHE A 261 -22.17 -19.21 6.11
CA PHE A 261 -21.96 -20.14 7.20
C PHE A 261 -23.15 -20.17 8.16
N ASP A 262 -23.86 -21.30 8.20
CA ASP A 262 -24.96 -21.55 9.14
C ASP A 262 -24.56 -22.60 10.20
N VAL A 263 -24.39 -22.15 11.44
CA VAL A 263 -24.06 -23.01 12.59
C VAL A 263 -25.13 -24.06 12.84
N ASP A 264 -26.41 -23.76 12.58
CA ASP A 264 -27.53 -24.64 12.86
C ASP A 264 -27.66 -25.76 11.81
N ASN A 265 -27.09 -25.56 10.61
CA ASN A 265 -27.13 -26.50 9.48
C ASN A 265 -25.73 -27.00 9.05
N LEU A 266 -24.79 -27.09 10.00
CA LEU A 266 -23.45 -27.63 9.77
C LEU A 266 -23.45 -29.05 9.19
N ASP A 267 -22.75 -29.23 8.07
CA ASP A 267 -22.42 -30.56 7.54
C ASP A 267 -21.24 -31.15 8.33
N PHE A 268 -21.55 -31.94 9.37
CA PHE A 268 -20.54 -32.61 10.19
C PHE A 268 -19.67 -33.63 9.43
N SER A 269 -20.02 -33.98 8.19
CA SER A 269 -19.18 -34.83 7.34
C SER A 269 -18.17 -34.03 6.48
N ASN A 270 -18.33 -32.71 6.38
CA ASN A 270 -17.48 -31.82 5.60
C ASN A 270 -17.39 -30.40 6.19
N LEU A 271 -16.76 -30.27 7.35
CA LEU A 271 -16.57 -29.00 8.05
C LEU A 271 -15.77 -27.98 7.24
N THR A 272 -14.87 -28.42 6.35
CA THR A 272 -14.12 -27.58 5.42
C THR A 272 -14.93 -27.07 4.25
N GLY A 273 -16.16 -27.56 4.05
CA GLY A 273 -17.06 -27.09 2.99
C GLY A 273 -17.33 -25.60 3.08
N VAL A 274 -17.37 -25.03 4.30
CA VAL A 274 -17.54 -23.58 4.51
C VAL A 274 -16.41 -22.76 3.88
N LEU A 275 -15.17 -23.26 3.88
CA LEU A 275 -14.02 -22.55 3.32
C LEU A 275 -14.07 -22.46 1.79
N ALA A 276 -14.91 -23.28 1.17
CA ALA A 276 -15.13 -23.28 -0.28
C ALA A 276 -16.35 -22.44 -0.70
N LEU A 277 -17.04 -21.78 0.24
CA LEU A 277 -18.14 -20.83 -0.05
C LEU A 277 -17.57 -19.45 -0.38
N THR A 278 -16.65 -19.42 -1.33
CA THR A 278 -15.93 -18.21 -1.75
C THR A 278 -16.00 -18.10 -3.27
N HIS A 279 -15.75 -16.90 -3.78
CA HIS A 279 -15.58 -16.63 -5.20
C HIS A 279 -14.20 -16.02 -5.48
N GLU A 280 -13.86 -15.87 -6.75
CA GLU A 280 -12.62 -15.23 -7.21
C GLU A 280 -12.77 -14.83 -8.69
N GLU A 281 -12.36 -13.60 -8.99
CA GLU A 281 -12.32 -13.02 -10.32
C GLU A 281 -10.88 -12.78 -10.74
N ILE A 282 -10.42 -13.47 -11.78
CA ILE A 282 -9.08 -13.27 -12.36
C ILE A 282 -9.25 -12.74 -13.77
N LEU A 283 -8.80 -11.50 -13.99
CA LEU A 283 -8.75 -10.85 -15.30
C LEU A 283 -7.32 -10.92 -15.84
N GLU A 284 -7.11 -11.75 -16.86
CA GLU A 284 -5.80 -12.06 -17.43
C GLU A 284 -5.93 -12.63 -18.85
N ASP A 285 -4.98 -12.31 -19.72
CA ASP A 285 -4.89 -12.89 -21.07
C ASP A 285 -4.51 -14.37 -21.00
N VAL A 286 -5.49 -15.25 -21.29
CA VAL A 286 -5.34 -16.70 -21.22
C VAL A 286 -4.95 -17.30 -22.58
N ASP A 287 -5.36 -16.70 -23.70
CA ASP A 287 -5.11 -17.21 -25.05
C ASP A 287 -3.96 -16.50 -25.79
N ALA A 288 -3.27 -15.58 -25.12
CA ALA A 288 -2.16 -14.79 -25.61
C ALA A 288 -2.54 -13.93 -26.84
N ASP A 289 -3.79 -13.47 -26.91
CA ASP A 289 -4.27 -12.59 -27.99
C ASP A 289 -4.09 -11.09 -27.67
N GLY A 290 -3.62 -10.77 -26.46
CA GLY A 290 -3.41 -9.41 -25.97
C GLY A 290 -4.64 -8.79 -25.32
N ILE A 291 -5.77 -9.49 -25.28
CA ILE A 291 -7.02 -9.11 -24.64
C ILE A 291 -7.18 -9.96 -23.38
N GLU A 292 -7.63 -9.35 -22.30
CA GLU A 292 -7.83 -10.10 -21.08
C GLU A 292 -9.11 -10.93 -21.13
N ASP A 293 -9.02 -12.16 -20.63
CA ASP A 293 -10.13 -13.06 -20.37
C ASP A 293 -10.53 -12.98 -18.88
N LEU A 294 -11.75 -13.44 -18.55
CA LEU A 294 -12.19 -13.57 -17.15
C LEU A 294 -12.27 -15.04 -16.75
N VAL A 295 -11.48 -15.42 -15.75
CA VAL A 295 -11.64 -16.67 -15.01
C VAL A 295 -12.42 -16.37 -13.73
N LEU A 296 -13.67 -16.83 -13.69
CA LEU A 296 -14.57 -16.69 -12.54
C LEU A 296 -14.70 -18.02 -11.81
N ARG A 297 -14.30 -18.05 -10.54
CA ARG A 297 -14.51 -19.18 -9.65
C ARG A 297 -15.69 -18.90 -8.72
N GLU A 298 -16.63 -19.84 -8.67
CA GLU A 298 -17.78 -19.84 -7.75
C GLU A 298 -17.77 -21.17 -7.00
N GLY A 299 -17.17 -21.19 -5.80
CA GLY A 299 -16.87 -22.43 -5.08
C GLY A 299 -16.04 -23.39 -5.93
N GLY A 300 -16.60 -24.57 -6.25
CA GLY A 300 -15.96 -25.58 -7.10
C GLY A 300 -16.21 -25.45 -8.61
N LYS A 301 -16.97 -24.45 -9.05
CA LYS A 301 -17.24 -24.17 -10.48
C LYS A 301 -16.27 -23.09 -10.97
N ILE A 302 -15.61 -23.34 -12.10
CA ILE A 302 -14.71 -22.37 -12.74
C ILE A 302 -15.27 -22.10 -14.14
N SER A 303 -15.53 -20.84 -14.45
CA SER A 303 -16.03 -20.39 -15.75
C SER A 303 -14.96 -19.50 -16.41
N LEU A 304 -14.61 -19.79 -17.66
CA LEU A 304 -13.73 -18.96 -18.47
C LEU A 304 -14.60 -18.19 -19.47
N PHE A 305 -14.50 -16.86 -19.47
CA PHE A 305 -15.16 -15.97 -20.40
C PHE A 305 -14.13 -15.32 -21.32
N ALA A 306 -14.47 -15.31 -22.61
CA ALA A 306 -13.64 -14.73 -23.65
C ALA A 306 -13.72 -13.20 -23.61
N GLY A 307 -12.57 -12.54 -23.56
CA GLY A 307 -12.40 -11.14 -23.89
C GLY A 307 -12.71 -10.84 -25.35
N SER A 308 -13.06 -9.59 -25.63
CA SER A 308 -13.11 -9.05 -26.99
C SER A 308 -12.94 -7.53 -26.96
N GLY A 309 -12.68 -6.94 -28.13
CA GLY A 309 -12.60 -5.49 -28.30
C GLY A 309 -13.83 -4.70 -27.82
N ASN A 310 -14.99 -5.35 -27.66
CA ASN A 310 -16.23 -4.73 -27.16
C ASN A 310 -16.61 -5.18 -25.74
N GLY A 311 -15.74 -5.90 -25.04
CA GLY A 311 -16.00 -6.48 -23.72
C GLY A 311 -16.30 -7.98 -23.76
N MET A 312 -16.92 -8.49 -22.70
CA MET A 312 -17.15 -9.93 -22.48
C MET A 312 -18.64 -10.30 -22.53
N ASP A 313 -18.95 -11.49 -23.05
CA ASP A 313 -20.27 -12.11 -22.91
C ASP A 313 -20.31 -13.01 -21.66
N LEU A 314 -20.84 -12.48 -20.57
CA LEU A 314 -20.93 -13.20 -19.29
C LEU A 314 -22.10 -14.19 -19.22
N GLU A 315 -22.98 -14.25 -20.23
CA GLU A 315 -24.05 -15.25 -20.30
C GLU A 315 -23.53 -16.59 -20.87
N ASN A 316 -22.53 -16.54 -21.76
CA ASN A 316 -22.03 -17.69 -22.51
C ASN A 316 -20.53 -17.93 -22.26
N PRO A 317 -20.15 -18.62 -21.17
CA PRO A 317 -18.74 -18.92 -20.90
C PRO A 317 -18.14 -19.79 -22.01
N ARG A 318 -16.91 -19.46 -22.42
CA ARG A 318 -16.07 -20.23 -23.35
C ARG A 318 -15.84 -21.65 -22.84
N GLN A 319 -15.73 -21.80 -21.52
CA GLN A 319 -15.58 -23.08 -20.84
C GLN A 319 -16.14 -23.04 -19.42
N VAL A 320 -16.67 -24.19 -18.95
CA VAL A 320 -16.98 -24.42 -17.54
C VAL A 320 -16.30 -25.70 -17.06
N LEU A 321 -15.49 -25.59 -16.02
CA LEU A 321 -14.90 -26.69 -15.28
C LEU A 321 -15.59 -26.85 -13.93
N ARG A 322 -15.60 -28.09 -13.43
CA ARG A 322 -16.08 -28.40 -12.08
C ARG A 322 -15.03 -29.25 -11.40
N SER A 323 -14.50 -28.75 -10.29
CA SER A 323 -13.60 -29.50 -9.43
C SER A 323 -14.38 -30.15 -8.29
N GLY A 324 -13.93 -31.32 -7.87
CA GLY A 324 -14.47 -32.00 -6.69
C GLY A 324 -13.68 -31.63 -5.43
N GLY A 325 -14.29 -31.76 -4.26
CA GLY A 325 -13.68 -31.36 -2.99
C GLY A 325 -13.93 -29.88 -2.67
N ASN A 326 -13.26 -29.36 -1.64
CA ASN A 326 -13.43 -27.99 -1.18
C ASN A 326 -12.34 -27.12 -1.81
N VAL A 327 -12.66 -26.45 -2.91
CA VAL A 327 -11.72 -25.52 -3.58
C VAL A 327 -11.59 -24.27 -2.72
N LEU A 328 -10.36 -23.93 -2.36
CA LEU A 328 -10.02 -22.80 -1.50
C LEU A 328 -9.68 -21.54 -2.29
N GLY A 329 -9.11 -21.71 -3.49
CA GLY A 329 -8.70 -20.61 -4.36
C GLY A 329 -8.14 -21.10 -5.68
N SER A 330 -7.87 -20.16 -6.56
CA SER A 330 -7.38 -20.35 -7.92
C SER A 330 -6.37 -19.28 -8.30
N PHE A 331 -5.43 -19.64 -9.16
CA PHE A 331 -4.47 -18.69 -9.72
C PHE A 331 -3.96 -19.22 -11.08
N LEU A 332 -3.31 -18.35 -11.83
CA LEU A 332 -2.77 -18.65 -13.15
C LEU A 332 -1.23 -18.61 -13.11
N HIS A 333 -0.60 -19.69 -13.56
CA HIS A 333 0.86 -19.81 -13.57
C HIS A 333 1.33 -20.67 -14.73
N ASP A 334 2.34 -20.20 -15.46
CA ASP A 334 2.99 -20.97 -16.54
C ASP A 334 3.81 -22.12 -15.94
N GLU A 335 3.19 -23.30 -15.84
CA GLU A 335 3.79 -24.46 -15.19
C GLU A 335 4.72 -25.23 -16.13
N ASN A 336 4.45 -25.22 -17.44
CA ASN A 336 5.20 -25.99 -18.42
C ASN A 336 6.21 -25.16 -19.25
N GLU A 337 6.33 -23.85 -18.96
CA GLU A 337 7.18 -22.88 -19.66
C GLU A 337 6.85 -22.73 -21.15
N ASP A 338 5.57 -22.91 -21.52
CA ASP A 338 5.13 -22.74 -22.90
C ASP A 338 4.69 -21.30 -23.23
N GLY A 339 4.71 -20.42 -22.22
CA GLY A 339 4.31 -19.01 -22.32
C GLY A 339 2.81 -18.77 -22.13
N LEU A 340 2.01 -19.83 -21.94
CA LEU A 340 0.61 -19.74 -21.56
C LEU A 340 0.48 -20.06 -20.08
N LYS A 341 -0.37 -19.30 -19.38
CA LYS A 341 -0.61 -19.57 -17.97
C LYS A 341 -1.58 -20.73 -17.82
N ASP A 342 -1.21 -21.70 -16.99
CA ASP A 342 -2.05 -22.84 -16.64
C ASP A 342 -2.96 -22.50 -15.46
N LEU A 343 -4.12 -23.15 -15.37
CA LEU A 343 -5.02 -22.97 -14.24
C LEU A 343 -4.61 -23.87 -13.08
N TRP A 344 -4.38 -23.25 -11.92
CA TRP A 344 -4.12 -23.93 -10.67
C TRP A 344 -5.32 -23.82 -9.74
N LEU A 345 -5.76 -24.95 -9.18
CA LEU A 345 -6.82 -25.00 -8.18
C LEU A 345 -6.31 -25.57 -6.88
N TRP A 346 -6.37 -24.78 -5.81
CA TRP A 346 -6.12 -25.24 -4.46
C TRP A 346 -7.38 -25.83 -3.86
N ARG A 347 -7.28 -27.03 -3.29
CA ARG A 347 -8.38 -27.65 -2.57
C ARG A 347 -7.91 -28.32 -1.30
N VAL A 348 -8.79 -28.38 -0.32
CA VAL A 348 -8.60 -29.18 0.89
C VAL A 348 -9.54 -30.37 0.89
N GLU A 349 -9.08 -31.47 1.48
CA GLU A 349 -9.93 -32.63 1.71
C GLU A 349 -11.11 -32.31 2.65
N SER A 350 -12.13 -33.16 2.62
CA SER A 350 -13.28 -33.02 3.53
C SER A 350 -12.90 -33.46 4.93
N ILE A 351 -12.92 -32.52 5.88
CA ILE A 351 -12.69 -32.81 7.29
C ILE A 351 -14.03 -33.04 7.98
N SER A 352 -14.21 -34.20 8.62
CA SER A 352 -15.41 -34.48 9.42
C SER A 352 -15.24 -34.07 10.89
N LEU A 353 -16.35 -33.97 11.61
CA LEU A 353 -16.33 -33.79 13.07
C LEU A 353 -15.59 -34.94 13.79
N GLY A 354 -15.60 -36.14 13.21
CA GLY A 354 -14.84 -37.28 13.73
C GLY A 354 -13.33 -37.05 13.66
N ASP A 355 -12.85 -36.45 12.58
CA ASP A 355 -11.44 -36.12 12.38
C ASP A 355 -10.98 -35.06 13.39
N VAL A 356 -11.77 -34.00 13.57
CA VAL A 356 -11.52 -32.96 14.59
C VAL A 356 -11.44 -33.56 15.99
N PHE A 357 -12.31 -34.53 16.32
CA PHE A 357 -12.28 -35.19 17.62
C PHE A 357 -10.99 -35.99 17.85
N LEU A 358 -10.44 -36.62 16.81
CA LEU A 358 -9.14 -37.30 16.88
C LEU A 358 -8.00 -36.28 17.10
N TRP A 359 -8.08 -35.13 16.45
CA TRP A 359 -7.06 -34.07 16.53
C TRP A 359 -7.00 -33.36 17.88
N LEU A 360 -8.04 -33.45 18.70
CA LEU A 360 -7.99 -32.95 20.09
C LEU A 360 -6.82 -33.56 20.87
N VAL A 361 -6.45 -34.80 20.58
CA VAL A 361 -5.46 -35.56 21.35
C VAL A 361 -4.24 -35.94 20.51
N LEU A 362 -4.41 -36.15 19.20
CA LEU A 362 -3.35 -36.60 18.32
C LEU A 362 -2.95 -35.49 17.36
N SER A 363 -1.65 -35.38 17.05
CA SER A 363 -1.20 -34.63 15.89
C SER A 363 -1.67 -35.35 14.61
N SER A 364 -1.96 -34.60 13.56
CA SER A 364 -2.43 -35.16 12.29
C SER A 364 -2.01 -34.30 11.12
N ASP A 365 -2.06 -34.89 9.92
CA ASP A 365 -1.74 -34.22 8.68
C ASP A 365 -3.05 -33.90 7.94
N ILE A 366 -3.21 -32.67 7.46
CA ILE A 366 -4.25 -32.30 6.49
C ILE A 366 -3.62 -32.23 5.11
N ALA A 367 -4.22 -32.91 4.13
CA ALA A 367 -3.82 -32.77 2.74
C ALA A 367 -4.49 -31.55 2.08
N VAL A 368 -3.68 -30.59 1.67
CA VAL A 368 -4.08 -29.55 0.71
C VAL A 368 -3.49 -29.93 -0.64
N GLU A 369 -4.29 -29.96 -1.69
CA GLU A 369 -3.85 -30.30 -3.04
C GLU A 369 -3.92 -29.10 -3.97
N ALA A 370 -2.90 -28.91 -4.80
CA ALA A 370 -2.95 -28.04 -5.96
C ALA A 370 -3.11 -28.90 -7.23
N LEU A 371 -4.17 -28.66 -7.99
CA LEU A 371 -4.46 -29.33 -9.24
C LEU A 371 -4.10 -28.40 -10.41
N VAL A 372 -3.24 -28.87 -11.32
CA VAL A 372 -2.81 -28.08 -12.48
C VAL A 372 -3.53 -28.54 -13.73
N TYR A 373 -4.20 -27.61 -14.41
CA TYR A 373 -4.94 -27.82 -15.65
C TYR A 373 -4.23 -27.08 -16.78
N PRO A 374 -3.53 -27.82 -17.67
CA PRO A 374 -2.79 -27.21 -18.77
C PRO A 374 -3.67 -26.36 -19.67
N ASN A 375 -3.16 -25.23 -20.12
CA ASN A 375 -3.77 -24.38 -21.12
C ASN A 375 -3.37 -24.83 -22.53
N ASP A 376 -4.33 -24.86 -23.47
CA ASP A 376 -4.08 -25.19 -24.88
C ASP A 376 -4.10 -23.96 -25.81
N GLY A 377 -4.19 -22.76 -25.24
CA GLY A 377 -4.26 -21.49 -25.94
C GLY A 377 -5.69 -21.05 -26.28
N GLU A 378 -6.72 -21.82 -25.90
CA GLU A 378 -8.11 -21.34 -25.90
C GLU A 378 -8.83 -21.75 -24.62
N ARG A 379 -8.43 -22.87 -24.02
CA ARG A 379 -9.13 -23.50 -22.90
C ARG A 379 -8.15 -24.21 -21.98
N PHE A 380 -8.58 -24.40 -20.75
CA PHE A 380 -7.91 -25.29 -19.82
C PHE A 380 -8.28 -26.75 -20.10
N ALA A 381 -7.37 -27.69 -19.81
CA ALA A 381 -7.63 -29.10 -19.93
C ALA A 381 -8.84 -29.52 -19.07
N ARG A 382 -9.59 -30.55 -19.50
CA ARG A 382 -10.75 -31.06 -18.71
C ARG A 382 -10.35 -31.87 -17.48
N ARG A 383 -9.10 -32.29 -17.38
CA ARG A 383 -8.54 -33.07 -16.28
C ARG A 383 -7.18 -32.48 -15.92
N PRO A 384 -6.83 -32.48 -14.63
CA PRO A 384 -5.52 -32.00 -14.24
C PRO A 384 -4.44 -32.94 -14.76
N SER A 385 -3.33 -32.37 -15.22
CA SER A 385 -2.13 -33.12 -15.66
C SER A 385 -1.22 -33.46 -14.48
N ARG A 386 -1.24 -32.60 -13.45
CA ARG A 386 -0.40 -32.69 -12.26
C ARG A 386 -1.21 -32.40 -11.00
N ARG A 387 -0.80 -33.04 -9.91
CA ARG A 387 -1.37 -32.85 -8.58
C ARG A 387 -0.24 -32.74 -7.58
N ILE A 388 -0.14 -31.59 -6.94
CA ILE A 388 0.83 -31.30 -5.89
C ILE A 388 0.11 -31.43 -4.55
N THR A 389 0.73 -32.10 -3.57
CA THR A 389 0.18 -32.32 -2.24
C THR A 389 1.02 -31.58 -1.21
N VAL A 390 0.38 -30.71 -0.44
CA VAL A 390 0.96 -30.02 0.70
C VAL A 390 0.35 -30.62 1.97
N SER A 391 1.14 -31.38 2.71
CA SER A 391 0.75 -31.93 4.01
C SER A 391 0.97 -30.89 5.10
N LEU A 392 -0.13 -30.36 5.64
CA LEU A 392 -0.11 -29.49 6.81
C LEU A 392 -0.09 -30.34 8.08
N GLN A 393 1.04 -30.38 8.78
CA GLN A 393 1.12 -31.01 10.09
C GLN A 393 0.50 -30.10 11.12
N ILE A 394 -0.57 -30.58 11.75
CA ILE A 394 -1.23 -29.88 12.84
C ILE A 394 -0.88 -30.60 14.15
N PRO A 395 -0.34 -29.89 15.14
CA PRO A 395 -0.23 -30.44 16.49
C PRO A 395 -1.63 -30.66 17.08
N SER A 396 -1.72 -31.37 18.21
CA SER A 396 -3.03 -31.57 18.82
C SER A 396 -3.68 -30.23 19.17
N LEU A 397 -5.01 -30.13 19.04
CA LEU A 397 -5.73 -28.86 19.29
C LEU A 397 -5.56 -28.38 20.75
N VAL A 398 -5.38 -29.31 21.69
CA VAL A 398 -5.02 -28.98 23.09
C VAL A 398 -3.63 -28.36 23.18
N GLY A 399 -2.68 -28.84 22.36
CA GLY A 399 -1.35 -28.24 22.23
C GLY A 399 -1.41 -26.83 21.66
N LEU A 400 -2.15 -26.63 20.56
CA LEU A 400 -2.33 -25.30 19.95
C LEU A 400 -2.92 -24.26 20.90
N ALA A 401 -3.88 -24.66 21.75
CA ALA A 401 -4.46 -23.75 22.74
C ALA A 401 -3.45 -23.32 23.83
N GLY A 402 -2.44 -24.16 24.10
CA GLY A 402 -1.28 -23.79 24.93
C GLY A 402 -0.38 -22.82 24.19
N ASP A 403 0.06 -23.19 22.99
CA ASP A 403 0.97 -22.41 22.15
C ASP A 403 0.40 -20.98 21.90
N PHE A 404 -0.92 -20.83 21.70
CA PHE A 404 -1.58 -19.52 21.53
C PHE A 404 -1.63 -18.67 22.81
N ARG A 405 -1.74 -19.30 23.98
CA ARG A 405 -1.67 -18.58 25.26
C ARG A 405 -0.26 -18.07 25.50
N ASP A 406 0.74 -18.91 25.25
CA ASP A 406 2.15 -18.55 25.37
C ASP A 406 2.49 -17.40 24.41
N LEU A 407 1.97 -17.44 23.18
CA LEU A 407 2.04 -16.33 22.21
C LEU A 407 1.40 -15.04 22.74
N THR A 408 0.21 -15.13 23.34
CA THR A 408 -0.50 -13.95 23.86
C THR A 408 0.27 -13.34 25.03
N GLU A 409 0.80 -14.17 25.93
CA GLU A 409 1.65 -13.75 27.05
C GLU A 409 2.97 -13.12 26.57
N ALA A 410 3.60 -13.71 25.55
CA ALA A 410 4.80 -13.16 24.91
C ALA A 410 4.51 -11.81 24.23
N ALA A 411 3.40 -11.70 23.48
CA ALA A 411 2.99 -10.47 22.84
C ALA A 411 2.66 -9.35 23.85
N ASP A 412 2.03 -9.68 24.98
CA ASP A 412 1.77 -8.72 26.06
C ASP A 412 3.05 -8.32 26.81
N ALA A 413 4.03 -9.22 26.92
CA ALA A 413 5.37 -8.89 27.44
C ALA A 413 6.12 -7.94 26.49
N THR A 414 6.06 -8.17 25.18
CA THR A 414 6.67 -7.29 24.15
C THR A 414 5.99 -5.94 24.06
N ARG A 415 4.67 -5.83 24.29
CA ARG A 415 3.95 -4.55 24.42
C ARG A 415 4.45 -3.67 25.58
N SER A 416 5.20 -4.24 26.51
CA SER A 416 5.77 -3.57 27.68
C SER A 416 7.26 -3.22 27.49
N ALA A 417 7.88 -3.60 26.36
CA ALA A 417 9.25 -3.23 25.98
C ALA A 417 9.23 -2.08 24.97
N ASP A 418 10.19 -1.16 25.08
CA ASP A 418 10.32 -0.01 24.18
C ASP A 418 10.45 -0.50 22.73
N ILE A 419 9.53 -0.07 21.86
CA ILE A 419 9.58 -0.40 20.43
C ILE A 419 10.77 0.34 19.83
N VAL A 420 11.81 -0.39 19.44
CA VAL A 420 12.98 0.17 18.75
C VAL A 420 12.56 0.64 17.36
N SER A 421 12.65 1.96 17.12
CA SER A 421 12.34 2.53 15.81
C SER A 421 13.46 2.22 14.81
N THR A 422 13.10 1.75 13.62
CA THR A 422 14.03 1.40 12.54
C THR A 422 13.56 1.97 11.21
N ALA A 423 14.49 2.36 10.35
CA ALA A 423 14.21 2.74 8.96
C ALA A 423 15.25 2.12 8.02
N THR A 424 14.85 1.88 6.77
CA THR A 424 15.76 1.43 5.71
C THR A 424 15.89 2.51 4.65
N ALA A 425 17.09 2.68 4.09
CA ALA A 425 17.34 3.69 3.07
C ALA A 425 18.64 3.44 2.31
N GLN A 426 18.80 4.15 1.18
CA GLN A 426 20.07 4.30 0.48
C GLN A 426 20.80 5.53 1.05
N LEU A 427 21.79 5.36 1.92
CA LEU A 427 22.51 6.45 2.56
C LEU A 427 23.88 6.72 1.91
N ASP A 428 24.25 5.88 0.95
CA ASP A 428 25.46 6.01 0.15
C ASP A 428 25.17 5.76 -1.35
N SER A 429 26.21 5.74 -2.18
CA SER A 429 26.08 5.57 -3.63
C SER A 429 26.02 4.10 -4.12
N GLU A 430 26.01 3.11 -3.22
CA GLU A 430 26.06 1.68 -3.56
C GLU A 430 24.66 1.05 -3.61
N LEU A 431 24.09 0.95 -4.81
CA LEU A 431 22.67 0.63 -5.05
C LEU A 431 22.27 -0.85 -4.85
N ASP A 432 23.19 -1.72 -4.44
CA ASP A 432 22.97 -3.17 -4.43
C ASP A 432 22.32 -3.68 -3.13
N ASN A 433 22.44 -2.94 -2.01
CA ASN A 433 21.78 -3.25 -0.74
C ASN A 433 21.21 -1.98 -0.09
N LEU A 434 20.31 -2.18 0.88
CA LEU A 434 19.78 -1.07 1.68
C LEU A 434 20.50 -0.99 3.03
N ASP A 435 20.66 0.23 3.52
CA ASP A 435 21.20 0.50 4.85
C ASP A 435 20.09 0.40 5.89
N LEU A 436 20.47 0.03 7.12
CA LEU A 436 19.57 -0.01 8.26
C LEU A 436 19.93 1.09 9.27
N LEU A 437 18.94 1.91 9.60
CA LEU A 437 19.00 2.85 10.71
C LEU A 437 18.23 2.28 11.90
N VAL A 438 18.86 2.32 13.07
CA VAL A 438 18.28 1.85 14.33
C VAL A 438 18.38 2.96 15.36
N LEU A 439 17.23 3.38 15.89
CA LEU A 439 17.15 4.39 16.94
C LEU A 439 17.04 3.71 18.30
N MET A 440 18.09 3.84 19.12
CA MET A 440 18.15 3.27 20.47
C MET A 440 18.58 4.32 21.47
N ASP A 441 17.74 4.56 22.48
CA ASP A 441 17.95 5.52 23.58
C ASP A 441 18.27 6.95 23.09
N ARG A 442 19.56 7.22 22.90
CA ARG A 442 20.15 8.52 22.54
C ARG A 442 20.97 8.44 21.25
N GLN A 443 21.01 7.29 20.60
CA GLN A 443 21.90 7.04 19.49
C GLN A 443 21.13 6.61 18.25
N LEU A 444 21.50 7.22 17.13
CA LEU A 444 21.19 6.68 15.81
C LEU A 444 22.36 5.79 15.40
N GLN A 445 22.09 4.49 15.27
CA GLN A 445 23.04 3.52 14.75
C GLN A 445 22.75 3.28 13.27
N VAL A 446 23.79 3.27 12.45
CA VAL A 446 23.71 3.02 11.01
C VAL A 446 24.52 1.79 10.70
N PHE A 447 23.89 0.86 9.98
CA PHE A 447 24.50 -0.36 9.46
C PHE A 447 24.46 -0.26 7.94
N PHE A 448 25.63 -0.06 7.33
CA PHE A 448 25.72 -0.02 5.88
C PHE A 448 25.58 -1.42 5.29
N ASP A 449 24.89 -1.54 4.16
CA ASP A 449 24.52 -2.82 3.56
C ASP A 449 23.88 -3.76 4.60
N GLY A 450 23.03 -3.18 5.44
CA GLY A 450 22.39 -3.85 6.57
C GLY A 450 21.34 -4.85 6.10
N ILE A 451 20.63 -4.51 5.02
CA ILE A 451 19.47 -5.21 4.50
C ILE A 451 19.73 -5.68 3.08
N ARG A 452 19.58 -6.98 2.86
CA ARG A 452 19.63 -7.52 1.50
C ARG A 452 18.27 -7.32 0.84
N PRO A 453 18.21 -6.88 -0.43
CA PRO A 453 16.94 -6.82 -1.14
C PRO A 453 16.35 -8.24 -1.17
N GLU A 454 15.15 -8.39 -0.64
CA GLU A 454 14.40 -9.62 -0.85
C GLU A 454 14.10 -9.70 -2.37
N PRO A 455 14.31 -10.86 -3.02
CA PRO A 455 13.85 -11.01 -4.39
C PRO A 455 12.36 -10.68 -4.41
N PRO A 456 11.85 -9.99 -5.46
CA PRO A 456 10.45 -9.65 -5.57
C PRO A 456 9.65 -10.92 -5.32
N GLU A 457 8.79 -10.89 -4.30
CA GLU A 457 8.04 -12.05 -3.83
C GLU A 457 7.37 -12.72 -5.02
N THR A 458 7.91 -13.84 -5.49
CA THR A 458 7.08 -14.80 -6.19
C THR A 458 6.16 -15.35 -5.10
N GLU A 459 4.88 -14.94 -5.18
CA GLU A 459 3.68 -15.49 -4.56
C GLU A 459 3.87 -16.83 -3.85
N PHE A 460 3.17 -17.06 -2.73
CA PHE A 460 2.92 -18.33 -2.01
C PHE A 460 3.76 -19.58 -2.35
N LEU A 461 3.84 -20.00 -3.62
CA LEU A 461 4.86 -20.91 -4.16
C LEU A 461 6.30 -20.61 -3.68
N GLY A 462 6.71 -19.35 -3.58
CA GLY A 462 8.01 -18.96 -3.03
C GLY A 462 8.17 -19.36 -1.56
N ALA A 463 7.12 -19.14 -0.75
CA ALA A 463 7.09 -19.55 0.65
C ALA A 463 7.10 -21.08 0.84
N LEU A 464 6.64 -21.83 -0.16
CA LEU A 464 6.66 -23.30 -0.18
C LEU A 464 7.99 -23.90 -0.65
N ASP A 465 8.95 -23.09 -1.14
CA ASP A 465 10.13 -23.57 -1.88
C ASP A 465 9.71 -24.46 -3.07
N TYR A 466 8.75 -23.95 -3.84
CA TYR A 466 8.15 -24.67 -4.97
C TYR A 466 9.17 -25.03 -6.05
N SER A 467 8.99 -26.20 -6.68
CA SER A 467 9.74 -26.60 -7.87
C SER A 467 8.91 -27.51 -8.78
N ARG A 468 9.09 -27.35 -10.09
CA ARG A 468 8.43 -28.18 -11.13
C ARG A 468 8.75 -29.68 -11.03
N GLY A 469 9.84 -30.03 -10.34
CA GLY A 469 10.28 -31.41 -10.16
C GLY A 469 9.73 -32.13 -8.92
N ARG A 470 8.94 -31.45 -8.08
CA ARG A 470 8.51 -31.96 -6.77
C ARG A 470 7.01 -31.82 -6.58
N ASP A 471 6.36 -32.92 -6.23
CA ASP A 471 4.90 -32.97 -6.04
C ASP A 471 4.47 -32.98 -4.58
N ASP A 472 5.38 -33.19 -3.63
CA ASP A 472 5.03 -33.39 -2.21
C ASP A 472 5.74 -32.39 -1.29
N TYR A 473 4.97 -31.62 -0.55
CA TYR A 473 5.42 -30.58 0.37
C TYR A 473 4.88 -30.83 1.78
N ARG A 474 5.57 -30.28 2.77
CA ARG A 474 5.19 -30.46 4.18
C ARG A 474 5.42 -29.15 4.92
N ILE A 475 4.36 -28.64 5.55
CA ILE A 475 4.43 -27.49 6.45
C ILE A 475 4.23 -28.00 7.87
N ASP A 476 5.08 -27.53 8.79
CA ASP A 476 4.91 -27.77 10.22
C ASP A 476 4.31 -26.51 10.87
N LEU A 477 3.04 -26.56 11.24
CA LEU A 477 2.37 -25.41 11.83
C LEU A 477 2.96 -25.03 13.19
N ARG A 478 3.55 -25.99 13.94
CA ARG A 478 4.19 -25.65 15.21
C ARG A 478 5.43 -24.79 14.99
N ALA A 479 6.29 -25.21 14.05
CA ALA A 479 7.49 -24.44 13.72
C ALA A 479 7.14 -23.02 13.26
N MET A 480 6.09 -22.89 12.45
CA MET A 480 5.61 -21.58 11.99
C MET A 480 5.08 -20.70 13.13
N ILE A 481 4.33 -21.27 14.08
CA ILE A 481 3.83 -20.55 15.27
C ILE A 481 4.99 -20.11 16.17
N ASP A 482 5.99 -20.97 16.37
CA ASP A 482 7.18 -20.68 17.17
C ASP A 482 8.01 -19.53 16.55
N ASP A 483 8.14 -19.50 15.22
CA ASP A 483 8.85 -18.42 14.51
C ASP A 483 8.13 -17.06 14.64
N ILE A 484 6.79 -17.05 14.72
CA ILE A 484 6.00 -15.83 14.95
C ILE A 484 6.13 -15.34 16.40
N ALA A 485 6.30 -16.26 17.36
CA ALA A 485 6.39 -15.93 18.79
C ALA A 485 7.62 -15.09 19.15
N ILE A 486 8.68 -15.21 18.36
CA ILE A 486 9.91 -14.41 18.50
C ILE A 486 9.63 -13.05 17.84
N GLY A 487 8.90 -12.19 18.56
CA GLY A 487 8.46 -10.86 18.12
C GLY A 487 9.57 -9.82 17.90
N GLU A 488 10.74 -10.23 17.42
CA GLU A 488 11.84 -9.35 17.06
C GLU A 488 11.64 -8.77 15.66
N ASN A 489 11.88 -7.46 15.53
CA ASN A 489 11.86 -6.77 14.24
C ASN A 489 12.77 -7.52 13.24
N ARG A 490 12.20 -7.95 12.10
CA ARG A 490 12.90 -8.76 11.09
C ARG A 490 14.23 -8.14 10.65
N HIS A 491 14.28 -6.82 10.53
CA HIS A 491 15.49 -6.09 10.15
C HIS A 491 16.58 -6.13 11.23
N LEU A 492 16.22 -6.17 12.52
CA LEU A 492 17.20 -6.30 13.60
C LEU A 492 17.89 -7.67 13.59
N ARG A 493 17.20 -8.72 13.11
CA ARG A 493 17.82 -10.05 12.94
C ARG A 493 18.91 -10.07 11.87
N GLU A 494 18.77 -9.27 10.81
CA GLU A 494 19.78 -9.19 9.74
C GLU A 494 21.11 -8.59 10.21
N VAL A 495 21.06 -7.78 11.27
CA VAL A 495 22.23 -7.15 11.88
C VAL A 495 22.57 -7.71 13.27
N GLU A 496 21.92 -8.79 13.70
CA GLU A 496 22.17 -9.39 15.00
C GLU A 496 23.64 -9.84 15.12
N GLY A 497 24.32 -9.38 16.17
CA GLY A 497 25.75 -9.66 16.39
C GLY A 497 26.71 -8.85 15.52
N ARG A 498 26.23 -7.97 14.63
CA ARG A 498 27.06 -6.95 13.97
C ARG A 498 27.21 -5.73 14.87
N SER A 499 28.38 -5.09 14.84
CA SER A 499 28.56 -3.75 15.39
C SER A 499 28.10 -2.72 14.36
N ALA A 500 27.42 -1.66 14.80
CA ALA A 500 27.07 -0.54 13.93
C ALA A 500 28.31 0.08 13.28
N ASP A 501 28.21 0.40 11.99
CA ASP A 501 29.29 1.00 11.19
C ASP A 501 29.46 2.49 11.54
N LEU A 502 28.35 3.15 11.91
CA LEU A 502 28.32 4.49 12.45
C LEU A 502 27.35 4.58 13.63
N SER A 503 27.71 5.37 14.64
CA SER A 503 26.86 5.68 15.78
C SER A 503 26.90 7.18 16.06
N ILE A 504 25.74 7.83 16.01
CA ILE A 504 25.57 9.27 16.19
C ILE A 504 24.87 9.52 17.52
N ASP A 505 25.51 10.24 18.44
CA ASP A 505 24.88 10.69 19.69
C ASP A 505 23.99 11.90 19.42
N LEU A 506 22.70 11.76 19.72
CA LEU A 506 21.65 12.76 19.49
C LEU A 506 21.55 13.77 20.63
N GLY A 507 22.33 13.60 21.70
CA GLY A 507 22.43 14.61 22.76
C GLY A 507 21.32 14.56 23.82
N ALA A 508 20.17 13.94 23.55
CA ALA A 508 19.03 13.76 24.47
C ALA A 508 18.41 12.36 24.36
N SER A 509 17.81 11.86 25.45
CA SER A 509 17.01 10.61 25.44
C SER A 509 15.76 10.84 24.63
N LEU A 510 15.41 9.90 23.76
CA LEU A 510 14.20 9.93 22.96
C LEU A 510 13.29 8.79 23.40
N ASP A 511 12.56 9.02 24.49
CA ASP A 511 11.68 8.00 25.10
C ASP A 511 10.56 7.56 24.13
N GLU A 512 10.20 8.40 23.15
CA GLU A 512 9.30 8.10 22.03
C GLU A 512 9.91 8.60 20.70
N GLY A 513 11.13 8.15 20.40
CA GLY A 513 11.84 8.53 19.18
C GLY A 513 11.37 7.80 17.92
N GLU A 514 11.35 8.49 16.79
CA GLU A 514 11.11 7.93 15.46
C GLU A 514 12.23 8.32 14.49
N VAL A 515 12.66 7.39 13.64
CA VAL A 515 13.56 7.67 12.51
C VAL A 515 12.81 7.51 11.19
N LEU A 516 12.92 8.50 10.32
CA LEU A 516 12.34 8.53 8.98
C LEU A 516 13.42 8.86 7.95
N THR A 517 13.22 8.39 6.72
CA THR A 517 14.13 8.64 5.60
C THR A 517 13.36 9.15 4.39
N ALA A 518 13.95 10.10 3.66
CA ALA A 518 13.37 10.66 2.44
C ALA A 518 14.43 11.39 1.61
N ASN A 519 14.26 11.46 0.29
CA ASN A 519 15.08 12.33 -0.55
C ASN A 519 14.45 13.75 -0.59
N LEU A 520 15.02 14.69 0.16
CA LEU A 520 14.61 16.09 0.26
C LEU A 520 15.34 16.98 -0.73
N ASP A 521 16.62 16.75 -1.00
CA ASP A 521 17.42 17.64 -1.83
C ASP A 521 17.55 17.22 -3.31
N GLY A 522 16.98 16.07 -3.68
CA GLY A 522 16.90 15.58 -5.05
C GLY A 522 18.14 14.82 -5.52
N ASP A 523 19.07 14.44 -4.64
CA ASP A 523 20.37 13.86 -5.03
C ASP A 523 20.40 12.31 -5.12
N ASP A 524 19.25 11.66 -4.97
CA ASP A 524 19.03 10.20 -4.93
C ASP A 524 19.68 9.49 -3.73
N VAL A 525 20.31 10.24 -2.82
CA VAL A 525 20.72 9.78 -1.49
C VAL A 525 19.62 10.17 -0.50
N ALA A 526 19.27 9.27 0.42
CA ALA A 526 18.23 9.56 1.39
C ALA A 526 18.74 10.47 2.51
N ASP A 527 17.97 11.50 2.82
CA ASP A 527 18.08 12.30 4.04
C ASP A 527 17.44 11.58 5.22
N VAL A 528 17.89 11.91 6.43
CA VAL A 528 17.44 11.26 7.67
C VAL A 528 16.81 12.28 8.59
N LEU A 529 15.60 11.99 9.06
CA LEU A 529 14.89 12.77 10.07
C LEU A 529 14.77 11.92 11.33
N VAL A 530 15.35 12.38 12.44
CA VAL A 530 15.17 11.79 13.76
C VAL A 530 14.32 12.71 14.60
N LEU A 531 13.24 12.20 15.15
CA LEU A 531 12.18 12.98 15.77
C LEU A 531 11.83 12.39 17.12
N ALA A 532 11.42 13.23 18.06
CA ALA A 532 10.83 12.83 19.33
C ALA A 532 9.89 13.92 19.84
N ARG A 533 9.00 13.52 20.75
CA ARG A 533 8.14 14.47 21.47
C ARG A 533 8.81 14.88 22.77
N ASP A 534 8.83 16.18 23.06
CA ASP A 534 9.28 16.66 24.37
C ASP A 534 8.14 16.64 25.40
N ASP A 535 8.48 16.90 26.69
CA ASP A 535 7.51 16.96 27.80
C ASP A 535 6.36 17.97 27.58
N ALA A 536 6.57 18.98 26.72
CA ALA A 536 5.57 19.98 26.37
C ALA A 536 4.74 19.58 25.13
N GLY A 537 4.96 18.38 24.59
CA GLY A 537 4.28 17.85 23.43
C GLY A 537 4.87 18.30 22.09
N GLN A 538 5.89 19.16 22.06
CA GLN A 538 6.49 19.67 20.82
C GLN A 538 7.29 18.56 20.14
N ILE A 539 7.26 18.53 18.80
CA ILE A 539 8.06 17.59 18.04
C ILE A 539 9.42 18.23 17.80
N LYS A 540 10.49 17.61 18.30
CA LYS A 540 11.86 18.09 18.15
C LYS A 540 12.76 16.98 17.66
N GLY A 541 13.86 17.35 17.05
CA GLY A 541 14.72 16.35 16.44
C GLY A 541 15.95 16.91 15.77
N MET A 542 16.56 16.03 14.99
CA MET A 542 17.71 16.32 14.16
C MET A 542 17.39 15.85 12.74
N MET A 543 17.69 16.70 11.78
CA MET A 543 17.69 16.35 10.36
C MET A 543 19.13 16.27 9.87
N PHE A 544 19.42 15.25 9.08
CA PHE A 544 20.68 15.05 8.39
C PHE A 544 20.40 15.13 6.90
N LEU A 545 20.87 16.20 6.26
CA LEU A 545 20.75 16.42 4.83
C LEU A 545 21.99 15.89 4.12
N SER A 546 21.85 15.08 3.07
CA SER A 546 22.96 14.66 2.24
C SER A 546 23.65 15.90 1.65
N ARG A 547 24.94 15.78 1.37
CA ARG A 547 25.68 16.83 0.67
C ARG A 547 25.62 16.53 -0.81
N PHE A 548 24.99 17.42 -1.57
CA PHE A 548 25.15 17.53 -3.02
C PHE A 548 26.60 17.23 -3.42
N ALA A 549 26.82 16.09 -4.06
CA ALA A 549 28.05 15.83 -4.76
C ALA A 549 28.10 16.86 -5.89
N THR A 550 28.85 17.95 -5.68
CA THR A 550 29.17 18.89 -6.76
C THR A 550 30.00 18.13 -7.78
N ALA A 551 29.32 17.50 -8.74
CA ALA A 551 29.96 16.99 -9.93
C ALA A 551 30.64 18.19 -10.59
N ASN A 552 31.98 18.20 -10.54
CA ASN A 552 32.80 19.10 -11.32
C ASN A 552 32.44 18.93 -12.81
N ARG A 553 31.45 19.70 -13.29
CA ARG A 553 31.27 19.95 -14.72
C ARG A 553 32.27 21.04 -15.11
N LEU A 554 33.45 20.59 -15.52
CA LEU A 554 34.34 21.35 -16.41
C LEU A 554 33.90 21.15 -17.86
#